data_AF-A0A6I1VZQ9-F1
#
_entry.id   AF-A0A6I1VZQ9-F1
#
_cell.length_a   1.000
_cell.length_b   1.000
_cell.length_c   1.000
_cell.angle_alpha   90.00
_cell.angle_beta   90.00
_cell.angle_gamma   90.00
#
_symmetry.space_group_name_H-M   'P 1'
#
loop_
_entity.id
_entity.type
_entity.pdbx_description
1 polymer ?
#
loop_
_entity_poly.entity_id
_entity_poly.type
_entity_poly.pdbx_seq_one_letter_code
_entity_poly.pdbx_strand_id
1 'polypeptide(L)'
;MLHVLFSVYLKMLVLYSPFFVLSCFIILTRGYSNKERGRLAWKVALATVISSVLLYLFGRMIFSVFGITVDAFRIGAGSVLFISALGMAQGKSAVQSDNVQQDVTIVPLTIPITVG
;
A
#
# COMPACT_ATOMS: atom_id res chain seq x y z
N MET A 1 16.15 -21.86 18.67
CA MET A 1 14.88 -21.71 17.92
C MET A 1 14.13 -20.40 18.22
N LEU A 2 14.05 -19.95 19.49
CA LEU A 2 13.32 -18.72 19.85
C LEU A 2 13.77 -17.46 19.09
N HIS A 3 15.08 -17.29 18.89
CA HIS A 3 15.66 -16.17 18.15
C HIS A 3 15.22 -16.12 16.67
N VAL A 4 15.06 -17.28 16.03
CA VAL A 4 14.60 -17.37 14.62
C VAL A 4 13.13 -17.00 14.52
N LEU A 5 12.30 -17.52 15.43
CA LEU A 5 10.88 -17.17 15.51
C LEU A 5 10.68 -15.67 15.73
N PHE A 6 11.43 -15.07 16.66
CA PHE A 6 11.37 -13.65 16.93
C PHE A 6 11.80 -12.80 15.72
N SER A 7 12.88 -13.19 15.03
CA SER A 7 13.35 -12.49 13.83
C SER A 7 12.34 -12.59 12.67
N VAL A 8 11.74 -13.77 12.45
CA VAL A 8 10.70 -13.95 11.42
C VAL A 8 9.45 -13.16 11.76
N TYR A 9 9.04 -13.14 13.03
CA TYR A 9 7.92 -12.34 13.50
C TYR A 9 8.13 -10.85 13.24
N LEU A 10 9.30 -10.30 13.61
CA LEU A 10 9.61 -8.90 13.35
C LEU A 10 9.64 -8.58 11.85
N LYS A 11 10.22 -9.47 11.03
CA LYS A 11 10.22 -9.31 9.57
C LYS A 11 8.80 -9.27 9.01
N MET A 12 7.92 -10.18 9.44
CA MET A 12 6.52 -10.21 9.00
C MET A 12 5.74 -8.97 9.50
N LEU A 13 5.98 -8.54 10.74
CA LEU A 13 5.33 -7.36 11.31
C LEU A 13 5.71 -6.09 10.55
N VAL A 14 6.99 -5.93 10.20
CA VAL A 14 7.44 -4.80 9.36
C VAL A 14 6.93 -4.95 7.93
N LEU A 15 7.00 -6.15 7.35
CA LEU A 15 6.57 -6.43 5.98
C LEU A 15 5.10 -6.08 5.74
N TYR A 16 4.20 -6.47 6.65
CA TYR A 16 2.77 -6.19 6.51
C TYR A 16 2.36 -4.83 7.09
N SER A 17 3.24 -4.15 7.83
CA SER A 17 2.99 -2.82 8.40
C SER A 17 1.57 -2.64 8.96
N PRO A 18 1.13 -3.53 9.88
CA PRO A 18 -0.28 -3.66 10.25
C PRO A 18 -0.86 -2.37 10.82
N PHE A 19 -0.05 -1.57 11.53
CA PHE A 19 -0.48 -0.30 12.10
C PHE A 19 -0.80 0.76 11.04
N PHE A 20 0.00 0.82 9.97
CA PHE A 20 -0.23 1.76 8.87
C PHE A 20 -1.50 1.39 8.10
N VAL A 21 -1.65 0.10 7.76
CA VAL A 21 -2.84 -0.43 7.08
C VAL A 21 -4.09 -0.20 7.93
N LEU A 22 -4.02 -0.48 9.23
CA LEU A 22 -5.14 -0.27 10.14
C LEU A 22 -5.52 1.22 10.25
N SER A 23 -4.54 2.11 10.33
CA SER A 23 -4.77 3.55 10.42
C SER A 23 -5.44 4.08 9.15
N CYS A 24 -4.93 3.72 7.97
CA CYS A 24 -5.55 4.04 6.68
C CYS A 24 -6.96 3.47 6.58
N PHE A 25 -7.15 2.21 6.98
CA PHE A 25 -8.46 1.55 6.94
C PHE A 25 -9.47 2.27 7.83
N ILE A 26 -9.10 2.66 9.06
CA ILE A 26 -9.98 3.42 9.96
C ILE A 26 -10.37 4.75 9.36
N ILE A 27 -9.42 5.49 8.76
CA ILE A 27 -9.67 6.80 8.15
C ILE A 27 -10.62 6.66 6.96
N LEU A 28 -10.39 5.69 6.07
CA LEU A 28 -11.18 5.47 4.86
C LEU A 28 -12.57 4.88 5.14
N THR A 29 -12.74 4.22 6.29
CA THR A 29 -14.03 3.64 6.71
C THR A 29 -14.81 4.55 7.67
N ARG A 30 -14.37 5.79 7.89
CA ARG A 30 -15.16 6.78 8.66
C ARG A 30 -16.48 7.03 7.94
N GLY A 31 -17.59 6.65 8.58
CA GLY A 31 -18.95 6.81 8.04
C GLY A 31 -19.58 5.52 7.48
N TYR A 32 -18.85 4.41 7.42
CA TYR A 32 -19.38 3.12 6.95
C TYR A 32 -20.14 2.40 8.07
N SER A 33 -21.20 1.67 7.73
CA SER A 33 -21.87 0.77 8.68
C SER A 33 -20.98 -0.45 9.01
N ASN A 34 -21.21 -1.11 10.16
CA ASN A 34 -20.45 -2.30 10.56
C ASN A 34 -20.48 -3.41 9.50
N LYS A 35 -21.59 -3.57 8.77
CA LYS A 35 -21.73 -4.59 7.71
C LYS A 35 -20.86 -4.26 6.49
N GLU A 36 -20.83 -3.00 6.07
CA GLU A 36 -20.03 -2.57 4.92
C GLU A 36 -18.54 -2.60 5.23
N ARG A 37 -18.16 -2.23 6.46
CA ARG A 37 -16.78 -2.30 6.95
C ARG A 37 -16.24 -3.73 6.93
N GLY A 38 -17.04 -4.71 7.36
CA GLY A 38 -16.67 -6.13 7.29
C GLY A 38 -16.49 -6.64 5.87
N ARG A 39 -17.39 -6.24 4.95
CA ARG A 39 -17.26 -6.60 3.52
C ARG A 39 -16.02 -5.98 2.88
N LEU A 40 -15.71 -4.73 3.21
CA LEU A 40 -14.50 -4.07 2.71
C LEU A 40 -13.23 -4.74 3.24
N ALA A 41 -13.19 -5.09 4.53
CA ALA A 41 -12.05 -5.80 5.13
C ALA A 41 -11.77 -7.12 4.40
N TRP A 42 -12.80 -7.91 4.09
CA TRP A 42 -12.66 -9.14 3.30
C TRP A 42 -12.18 -8.89 1.87
N LYS A 43 -12.70 -7.87 1.20
CA LYS A 43 -12.23 -7.50 -0.15
C LYS A 43 -10.76 -7.11 -0.14
N VAL A 44 -10.33 -6.31 0.83
CA VAL A 44 -8.93 -5.89 0.98
C VAL A 44 -8.05 -7.10 1.29
N ALA A 45 -8.44 -7.97 2.22
CA ALA A 45 -7.69 -9.17 2.55
C ALA A 45 -7.50 -10.08 1.32
N LEU A 46 -8.57 -10.32 0.56
CA LEU A 46 -8.52 -11.13 -0.65
C LEU A 46 -7.63 -10.48 -1.73
N ALA A 47 -7.77 -9.18 -1.95
CA ALA A 47 -6.94 -8.44 -2.89
C ALA A 47 -5.45 -8.49 -2.52
N THR A 48 -5.11 -8.37 -1.24
CA THR A 48 -3.72 -8.48 -0.75
C THR A 48 -3.15 -9.87 -1.00
N VAL A 49 -3.92 -10.93 -0.73
CA VAL A 49 -3.48 -12.31 -0.97
C VAL A 49 -3.26 -12.56 -2.46
N ILE A 50 -4.21 -12.19 -3.30
CA ILE A 50 -4.11 -12.36 -4.76
C ILE A 50 -2.91 -11.59 -5.31
N SER A 51 -2.74 -10.32 -4.91
CA SER A 51 -1.62 -9.49 -5.36
C SER A 51 -0.27 -10.06 -4.91
N SER A 52 -0.20 -10.60 -3.69
CA SER A 52 1.00 -11.25 -3.15
C SER A 52 1.36 -12.51 -3.93
N VAL A 53 0.37 -13.36 -4.26
CA VAL A 53 0.58 -14.57 -5.07
C VAL A 53 1.00 -14.20 -6.50
N LEU A 54 0.36 -13.21 -7.11
CA LEU A 54 0.73 -12.72 -8.44
C LEU A 54 2.16 -12.17 -8.47
N LEU A 55 2.54 -11.33 -7.51
CA LEU A 55 3.91 -10.82 -7.43
C LEU A 55 4.92 -11.90 -7.10
N TYR A 56 4.55 -12.92 -6.31
CA TYR A 56 5.42 -14.05 -6.04
C TYR A 56 5.71 -14.86 -7.32
N LEU A 57 4.68 -15.12 -8.12
CA LEU A 57 4.81 -15.91 -9.36
C LEU A 57 5.43 -15.11 -10.51
N PHE A 58 5.03 -13.85 -10.69
CA PHE A 58 5.37 -13.05 -11.86
C PHE A 58 6.28 -11.85 -11.56
N GLY A 59 6.63 -11.58 -10.31
CA GLY A 59 7.38 -10.38 -9.92
C GLY A 59 8.70 -10.21 -10.67
N ARG A 60 9.46 -11.30 -10.86
CA ARG A 60 10.69 -11.27 -11.67
C ARG A 60 10.44 -10.91 -13.13
N MET A 61 9.36 -11.43 -13.72
CA MET A 61 9.00 -11.13 -15.11
C MET A 61 8.55 -9.68 -15.26
N ILE A 62 7.71 -9.20 -14.33
CA ILE A 62 7.26 -7.80 -14.28
C ILE A 62 8.49 -6.88 -14.21
N PHE A 63 9.37 -7.09 -13.24
CA PHE A 63 10.57 -6.28 -13.06
C PHE A 63 11.53 -6.33 -14.25
N SER A 64 11.68 -7.50 -14.89
CA SER A 64 12.49 -7.64 -16.11
C SER A 64 11.94 -6.86 -17.30
N VAL A 65 10.62 -6.78 -17.47
CA VAL A 65 9.98 -6.02 -18.57
C VAL A 65 10.16 -4.52 -18.35
N PHE A 66 10.02 -4.06 -17.11
CA PHE A 66 10.22 -2.65 -16.75
C PHE A 66 11.70 -2.25 -16.62
N GLY A 67 12.64 -3.20 -16.68
CA GLY A 67 14.07 -2.94 -16.48
C GLY A 67 14.43 -2.47 -15.07
N ILE A 68 13.55 -2.71 -14.08
CA ILE A 68 13.75 -2.31 -12.69
C ILE A 68 14.23 -3.50 -11.86
N THR A 69 15.06 -3.24 -10.85
CA THR A 69 15.46 -4.28 -9.90
C THR A 69 14.47 -4.33 -8.74
N VAL A 70 14.40 -5.49 -8.08
CA VAL A 70 13.62 -5.66 -6.85
C VAL A 70 14.07 -4.63 -5.80
N ASP A 71 15.36 -4.32 -5.73
CA ASP A 71 15.90 -3.34 -4.79
C ASP A 71 15.49 -1.91 -5.14
N ALA A 72 15.45 -1.53 -6.42
CA ALA A 72 14.94 -0.24 -6.85
C ALA A 72 13.45 -0.07 -6.49
N PHE A 73 12.64 -1.11 -6.73
CA PHE A 73 11.22 -1.12 -6.33
C PHE A 73 11.04 -0.97 -4.81
N ARG A 74 11.88 -1.65 -4.01
CA ARG A 74 11.85 -1.53 -2.54
C ARG A 74 12.18 -0.12 -2.07
N ILE A 75 13.10 0.58 -2.72
CA ILE A 75 13.43 1.97 -2.42
C ILE A 75 12.25 2.87 -2.78
N GLY A 76 11.68 2.75 -3.98
CA GLY A 76 10.53 3.54 -4.44
C GLY A 76 9.30 3.39 -3.54
N ALA A 77 8.87 2.15 -3.31
CA ALA A 77 7.76 1.85 -2.41
C ALA A 77 8.03 2.34 -0.97
N GLY A 78 9.27 2.22 -0.49
CA GLY A 78 9.68 2.74 0.82
C GLY A 78 9.58 4.27 0.91
N SER A 79 9.98 4.99 -0.13
CA SER A 79 9.86 6.45 -0.21
C SER A 79 8.40 6.91 -0.21
N VAL A 80 7.52 6.23 -0.96
CA VAL A 80 6.08 6.54 -0.98
C VAL A 80 5.46 6.32 0.42
N LEU A 81 5.79 5.23 1.09
CA LEU A 81 5.34 4.95 2.45
C LEU A 81 5.84 6.00 3.44
N PHE A 82 7.10 6.43 3.31
CA PHE A 82 7.68 7.47 4.16
C PHE A 82 6.96 8.81 4.00
N ILE A 83 6.72 9.25 2.75
CA ILE A 83 5.99 10.50 2.46
C ILE A 83 4.55 10.40 2.98
N SER A 84 3.89 9.26 2.79
CA SER A 84 2.53 9.01 3.28
C SER A 84 2.46 9.09 4.81
N ALA A 85 3.41 8.47 5.50
CA ALA A 85 3.50 8.51 6.96
C ALA A 85 3.75 9.94 7.47
N LEU A 86 4.64 10.71 6.81
CA LEU A 86 4.85 12.13 7.12
C LEU A 86 3.57 12.95 6.92
N GLY A 87 2.82 12.70 5.83
CA GLY A 87 1.53 13.34 5.59
C GLY A 87 0.54 13.08 6.72
N MET A 88 0.42 11.82 7.15
CA MET A 88 -0.44 11.43 8.27
C MET A 88 -0.01 12.07 9.60
N ALA A 89 1.30 12.12 9.89
CA ALA A 89 1.84 12.76 11.09
C ALA A 89 1.58 14.28 11.11
N GLN A 90 1.51 14.91 9.95
CA GLN A 90 1.12 16.32 9.79
C GLN A 90 -0.40 16.54 9.83
N GLY A 91 -1.21 15.49 10.03
CA GLY A 91 -2.67 15.56 10.06
C GLY A 91 -3.33 15.65 8.68
N LYS A 92 -2.56 15.48 7.59
CA LYS A 92 -3.11 15.39 6.23
C LYS A 92 -3.61 13.97 6.00
N SER A 93 -4.83 13.82 5.47
CA SER A 93 -5.35 12.52 5.05
C SER A 93 -4.39 11.89 4.03
N ALA A 94 -4.10 10.60 4.20
CA ALA A 94 -3.15 9.84 3.37
C ALA A 94 -3.53 9.80 1.87
N VAL A 95 -4.74 10.24 1.53
CA VAL A 95 -5.23 10.41 0.16
C VAL A 95 -5.88 11.79 0.11
N GLN A 96 -5.39 12.66 -0.77
CA GLN A 96 -6.12 13.86 -1.17
C GLN A 96 -7.43 13.40 -1.82
N SER A 97 -8.55 13.58 -1.11
CA SER A 97 -9.89 13.52 -1.71
C SER A 97 -10.24 14.79 -2.48
N ASP A 98 -9.25 15.61 -2.83
CA ASP A 98 -9.44 16.85 -3.60
C ASP A 98 -9.35 16.53 -5.09
N ASN A 99 -10.48 16.10 -5.65
CA ASN A 99 -11.13 16.73 -6.81
C ASN A 99 -12.17 15.79 -7.43
N VAL A 100 -13.42 15.95 -6.99
CA VAL A 100 -14.60 15.45 -7.72
C VAL A 100 -14.93 16.34 -8.93
N GLN A 101 -14.17 17.39 -9.21
CA GLN A 101 -14.58 18.35 -10.24
C GLN A 101 -13.42 19.18 -10.77
N GLN A 102 -12.45 18.58 -11.47
CA GLN A 102 -11.65 19.32 -12.45
C GLN A 102 -10.99 18.38 -13.45
N ASP A 103 -11.03 18.82 -14.72
CA ASP A 103 -10.76 18.07 -15.94
C ASP A 103 -9.65 17.02 -15.86
N VAL A 104 -10.12 15.77 -15.90
CA VAL A 104 -9.33 14.56 -16.15
C VAL A 104 -8.85 14.61 -17.60
N THR A 105 -7.72 15.27 -17.89
CA THR A 105 -7.03 15.01 -19.16
C THR A 105 -5.52 15.08 -19.05
N ILE A 106 -4.92 16.02 -18.31
CA ILE A 106 -3.47 16.23 -18.44
C ILE A 106 -2.90 16.73 -17.11
N VAL A 107 -2.09 15.90 -16.43
CA VAL A 107 -1.31 16.19 -15.19
C VAL A 107 -2.09 16.02 -13.88
N PRO A 108 -1.64 15.21 -12.87
CA PRO A 108 -0.36 14.55 -12.65
C PRO A 108 -0.47 13.01 -12.63
N LEU A 109 -1.48 12.40 -13.28
CA LEU A 109 -1.82 10.98 -13.06
C LEU A 109 -0.77 9.97 -13.56
N THR A 110 0.06 10.32 -14.55
CA THR A 110 0.89 9.32 -15.23
C THR A 110 2.19 8.99 -14.50
N ILE A 111 2.82 9.94 -13.81
CA ILE A 111 4.23 9.79 -13.42
C ILE A 111 4.50 9.58 -11.91
N PRO A 112 3.69 10.05 -10.94
CA PRO A 112 3.95 9.70 -9.55
C PRO A 112 3.17 8.47 -9.05
N ILE A 113 1.98 8.18 -9.60
CA ILE A 113 1.05 7.21 -8.96
C ILE A 113 1.07 5.83 -9.60
N THR A 114 1.34 5.72 -10.91
CA THR A 114 1.22 4.43 -11.62
C THR A 114 2.54 3.67 -11.71
N VAL A 115 3.68 4.35 -11.64
CA VAL A 115 5.03 3.76 -11.71
C VAL A 115 5.94 4.38 -10.63
N GLY A 116 5.50 4.28 -9.38
CA GLY A 116 6.30 4.63 -8.19
C GLY A 116 6.57 3.41 -7.34
#